data_AF-A0A9D5UNN7-F1
#
_entry.id   AF-A0A9D5UNN7-F1
#
_cell.length_a   1.000
_cell.length_b   1.000
_cell.length_c   1.000
_cell.angle_alpha   90.00
_cell.angle_beta   90.00
_cell.angle_gamma   90.00
#
_symmetry.space_group_name_H-M   'P 1'
#
loop_
_entity.id
_entity.type
_entity.pdbx_description
1 polymer ?
#
loop_
_entity_poly.entity_id
_entity_poly.type
_entity_poly.pdbx_seq_one_letter_code
_entity_poly.pdbx_strand_id
1 'polypeptide(L)'
;MCVEWNITSVFAEYGLSAEYFDLEYAGELSGLVINSAPWYTVRPPAWVQKSQQIDALIRYLHIYIDSGLPPVIGLPGHAVVAFGYVCSDQRLVHRAGKIIPASDFVEGLTINDDNVSPYQKIFRQEREPECWPYGNCLESVDGFIAPLPEKVFLSVDQAERATEVIMARHIDEASLGDSQLVRRMFCTSSKNYKLFRGSEEGEVTRTVVGQPLPHFLWVTEFIPVTQWQNRDKGKVVCMEIVLDATAGMKDTNPFLWIRAPFGAKFNMQRMHGSGSVQSYGTALEPIRSFRGNHVPF
;
A
#
# COMPACT_ATOMS: atom_id res chain seq x y z
N MET A 1 9.95 31.73 -22.62
CA MET A 1 10.16 30.33 -23.07
C MET A 1 10.02 29.46 -21.84
N CYS A 2 8.87 28.82 -21.64
CA CYS A 2 8.73 27.75 -20.65
C CYS A 2 9.41 26.52 -21.25
N VAL A 3 10.49 26.06 -20.62
CA VAL A 3 11.08 24.77 -20.91
C VAL A 3 10.16 23.73 -20.25
N GLU A 4 9.48 22.91 -21.04
CA GLU A 4 8.75 21.75 -20.51
C GLU A 4 9.79 20.78 -19.93
N TRP A 5 9.88 20.74 -18.60
CA TRP A 5 10.69 19.75 -17.92
C TRP A 5 9.97 18.41 -17.99
N ASN A 6 10.46 17.52 -18.84
CA ASN A 6 10.00 16.14 -18.85
C ASN A 6 10.63 15.43 -17.65
N ILE A 7 9.87 15.28 -16.58
CA ILE A 7 10.29 14.61 -15.34
C ILE A 7 10.97 13.25 -15.60
N THR A 8 10.53 12.58 -16.66
CA THR A 8 11.12 11.36 -17.21
C THR A 8 12.61 11.46 -17.55
N SER A 9 13.06 12.54 -18.19
CA SER A 9 14.47 12.65 -18.64
C SER A 9 15.41 12.87 -17.47
N VAL A 10 14.93 13.53 -16.41
CA VAL A 10 15.69 13.73 -15.17
C VAL A 10 15.94 12.38 -14.49
N PHE A 11 14.93 11.52 -14.41
CA PHE A 11 15.06 10.23 -13.69
C PHE A 11 15.84 9.15 -14.44
N ALA A 12 15.81 9.17 -15.78
CA ALA A 12 16.59 8.25 -16.61
C ALA A 12 18.11 8.43 -16.44
N GLU A 13 18.56 9.66 -16.20
CA GLU A 13 19.98 9.99 -16.00
C GLU A 13 20.55 9.37 -14.70
N TYR A 14 19.70 9.09 -13.71
CA TYR A 14 20.11 8.59 -12.39
C TYR A 14 19.93 7.07 -12.18
N GLY A 15 19.51 6.32 -13.19
CA GLY A 15 19.45 4.85 -13.13
C GLY A 15 18.50 4.27 -12.06
N LEU A 16 17.46 5.01 -11.68
CA LEU A 16 16.49 4.58 -10.66
C LEU A 16 15.42 3.65 -11.28
N SER A 17 15.17 2.50 -10.65
CA SER A 17 14.00 1.65 -10.96
C SER A 17 12.74 2.29 -10.37
N ALA A 18 11.84 2.76 -11.24
CA ALA A 18 10.63 3.50 -10.85
C ALA A 18 9.37 2.64 -11.02
N GLU A 19 8.46 2.68 -10.04
CA GLU A 19 7.05 2.43 -10.32
C GLU A 19 6.40 3.73 -10.80
N TYR A 20 5.76 3.67 -11.95
CA TYR A 20 5.02 4.78 -12.56
C TYR A 20 3.53 4.52 -12.40
N PHE A 21 2.82 5.44 -11.74
CA PHE A 21 1.38 5.29 -11.54
C PHE A 21 0.63 6.00 -12.68
N ASP A 22 0.05 5.21 -13.59
CA ASP A 22 -0.88 5.66 -14.62
C ASP A 22 -2.32 5.69 -14.07
N LEU A 23 -2.94 6.87 -14.06
CA LEU A 23 -4.32 7.07 -13.59
C LEU A 23 -5.38 6.77 -14.67
N GLU A 24 -5.01 6.15 -15.80
CA GLU A 24 -5.98 5.66 -16.80
C GLU A 24 -6.58 4.27 -16.55
N TYR A 25 -6.11 3.48 -15.57
CA TYR A 25 -6.36 2.03 -15.58
C TYR A 25 -7.30 1.48 -14.49
N ALA A 26 -8.46 2.12 -14.30
CA ALA A 26 -9.54 1.59 -13.44
C ALA A 26 -10.80 1.10 -14.20
N GLY A 27 -10.78 1.02 -15.54
CA GLY A 27 -11.93 0.58 -16.34
C GLY A 27 -11.59 -0.25 -17.58
N GLU A 28 -11.92 -1.55 -17.52
CA GLU A 28 -12.24 -2.49 -18.62
C GLU A 28 -11.14 -3.20 -19.46
N LEU A 29 -10.94 -4.49 -19.13
CA LEU A 29 -10.80 -5.71 -19.96
C LEU A 29 -10.25 -5.67 -21.41
N SER A 30 -9.33 -6.63 -21.65
CA SER A 30 -9.00 -7.33 -22.91
C SER A 30 -8.07 -6.64 -23.92
N GLY A 31 -6.87 -7.20 -24.11
CA GLY A 31 -6.01 -6.90 -25.27
C GLY A 31 -4.68 -6.25 -24.92
N LEU A 32 -3.68 -7.08 -24.63
CA LEU A 32 -2.30 -6.68 -24.40
C LEU A 32 -1.70 -6.01 -25.66
N VAL A 33 -1.17 -4.78 -25.53
CA VAL A 33 0.00 -4.32 -26.29
C VAL A 33 0.91 -3.58 -25.34
N ILE A 34 2.01 -4.21 -24.94
CA ILE A 34 3.09 -3.60 -24.16
C ILE A 34 4.15 -3.14 -25.16
N ASN A 35 4.33 -1.84 -25.34
CA ASN A 35 5.41 -1.28 -26.14
C ASN A 35 6.65 -1.00 -25.28
N SER A 36 7.81 -1.33 -25.85
CA SER A 36 9.13 -1.42 -25.23
C SER A 36 9.90 -0.10 -25.19
N ALA A 37 9.37 0.95 -24.56
CA ALA A 37 10.11 2.17 -24.23
C ALA A 37 9.70 2.69 -22.84
N PRO A 38 10.62 3.28 -22.05
CA PRO A 38 10.59 3.12 -20.59
C PRO A 38 9.78 4.17 -19.84
N TRP A 39 9.02 5.05 -20.51
CA TRP A 39 8.44 6.19 -19.83
C TRP A 39 7.15 6.69 -20.46
N TYR A 40 6.18 7.00 -19.60
CA TYR A 40 4.89 7.57 -19.96
C TYR A 40 4.69 8.89 -19.21
N THR A 41 3.80 9.74 -19.73
CA THR A 41 3.32 10.97 -19.09
C THR A 41 1.81 10.79 -18.95
N VAL A 42 1.30 10.84 -17.73
CA VAL A 42 -0.14 10.62 -17.46
C VAL A 42 -0.91 11.92 -17.61
N ARG A 43 -1.98 11.88 -18.40
CA ARG A 43 -3.10 12.82 -18.26
C ARG A 43 -4.35 11.98 -18.08
N PRO A 44 -5.08 12.12 -16.96
CA PRO A 44 -6.29 11.33 -16.79
C PRO A 44 -7.33 11.68 -17.88
N PRO A 45 -8.21 10.73 -18.23
CA PRO A 45 -9.29 11.01 -19.14
C PRO A 45 -10.18 12.10 -18.54
N ALA A 46 -10.66 13.03 -19.36
CA ALA A 46 -11.45 14.18 -18.91
C ALA A 46 -12.74 13.82 -18.13
N TRP A 47 -13.15 12.54 -18.12
CA TRP A 47 -14.37 12.05 -17.47
C TRP A 47 -14.16 11.48 -16.06
N VAL A 48 -12.94 11.23 -15.61
CA VAL A 48 -12.70 10.80 -14.21
C VAL A 48 -12.74 12.03 -13.32
N GLN A 49 -13.51 11.97 -12.23
CA GLN A 49 -13.55 13.07 -11.27
C GLN A 49 -12.17 13.23 -10.61
N LYS A 50 -11.62 14.46 -10.64
CA LYS A 50 -10.32 14.82 -10.06
C LYS A 50 -10.15 14.33 -8.61
N SER A 51 -11.24 14.33 -7.83
CA SER A 51 -11.26 13.80 -6.45
C SER A 51 -10.88 12.32 -6.37
N GLN A 52 -11.36 11.46 -7.29
CA GLN A 52 -11.05 10.03 -7.29
C GLN A 52 -9.57 9.75 -7.60
N GLN A 53 -8.94 10.59 -8.43
CA GLN A 53 -7.52 10.51 -8.74
C GLN A 53 -6.66 10.84 -7.52
N ILE A 54 -7.02 11.89 -6.80
CA ILE A 54 -6.33 12.29 -5.56
C ILE A 54 -6.45 11.17 -4.51
N ASP A 55 -7.61 10.52 -4.44
CA ASP A 55 -7.84 9.41 -3.51
C ASP A 55 -6.95 8.20 -3.81
N ALA A 56 -6.78 7.87 -5.09
CA ALA A 56 -5.88 6.82 -5.54
C ALA A 56 -4.41 7.21 -5.27
N LEU A 57 -4.03 8.44 -5.62
CA LEU A 57 -2.68 8.97 -5.38
C LEU A 57 -2.29 8.90 -3.89
N ILE A 58 -3.14 9.41 -3.00
CA ILE A 58 -2.90 9.34 -1.55
C ILE A 58 -2.82 7.89 -1.09
N ARG A 59 -3.66 7.00 -1.63
CA ARG A 59 -3.64 5.59 -1.27
C ARG A 59 -2.28 4.96 -1.52
N TYR A 60 -1.72 5.15 -2.71
CA TYR A 60 -0.43 4.55 -3.05
C TYR A 60 0.72 5.21 -2.31
N LEU A 61 0.76 6.54 -2.25
CA LEU A 61 1.76 7.26 -1.45
C LEU A 61 1.75 6.79 0.00
N HIS A 62 0.56 6.65 0.60
CA HIS A 62 0.39 6.13 1.96
C HIS A 62 0.94 4.71 2.11
N ILE A 63 0.67 3.80 1.17
CA ILE A 63 1.17 2.43 1.21
C ILE A 63 2.70 2.39 1.14
N TYR A 64 3.35 3.16 0.27
CA TYR A 64 4.81 3.21 0.20
C TYR A 64 5.43 3.81 1.46
N ILE A 65 4.83 4.89 1.99
CA ILE A 65 5.27 5.48 3.26
C ILE A 65 5.15 4.46 4.41
N ASP A 66 4.03 3.74 4.50
CA ASP A 66 3.83 2.65 5.48
C ASP A 66 4.81 1.48 5.28
N SER A 67 5.34 1.32 4.06
CA SER A 67 6.38 0.34 3.71
C SER A 67 7.80 0.82 4.08
N GLY A 68 7.95 2.07 4.55
CA GLY A 68 9.25 2.70 4.77
C GLY A 68 9.99 3.04 3.47
N LEU A 69 9.27 3.21 2.37
CA LEU A 69 9.81 3.54 1.04
C LEU A 69 9.37 4.96 0.68
N PRO A 70 10.17 6.01 0.96
CA PRO A 70 9.74 7.39 0.80
C PRO A 70 9.61 7.76 -0.68
N PRO A 71 8.40 8.03 -1.21
CA PRO A 71 8.22 8.37 -2.61
C PRO A 71 8.70 9.80 -2.91
N VAL A 72 9.24 9.98 -4.11
CA VAL A 72 9.53 11.30 -4.69
C VAL A 72 8.29 11.78 -5.43
N ILE A 73 7.74 12.92 -5.05
CA ILE A 73 6.56 13.55 -5.64
C ILE A 73 7.03 14.62 -6.64
N GLY A 74 6.51 14.54 -7.86
CA GLY A 74 6.69 15.56 -8.89
C GLY A 74 5.65 16.67 -8.76
N LEU A 75 6.12 17.90 -8.85
CA LEU A 75 5.32 19.14 -8.87
C LEU A 75 5.69 19.93 -10.14
N PRO A 76 4.90 20.94 -10.54
CA PRO A 76 5.24 21.80 -11.67
C PRO A 76 6.61 22.46 -11.51
N GLY A 77 7.60 21.94 -12.23
CA GLY A 77 8.99 22.42 -12.21
C GLY A 77 9.78 22.10 -10.94
N HIS A 78 9.28 21.21 -10.08
CA HIS A 78 9.96 20.87 -8.81
C HIS A 78 9.72 19.41 -8.37
N ALA A 79 10.51 18.91 -7.44
CA ALA A 79 10.30 17.59 -6.84
C ALA A 79 10.57 17.62 -5.34
N VAL A 80 9.76 16.87 -4.59
CA VAL A 80 9.86 16.77 -3.13
C VAL A 80 9.80 15.32 -2.67
N VAL A 81 10.31 15.01 -1.48
CA VAL A 81 10.25 13.65 -0.93
C VAL A 81 9.16 13.58 0.12
N ALA A 82 8.19 12.70 -0.04
CA ALA A 82 7.23 12.39 1.02
C ALA A 82 7.75 11.26 1.92
N PHE A 83 7.63 11.43 3.23
CA PHE A 83 8.16 10.46 4.20
C PHE A 83 7.24 10.26 5.41
N GLY A 84 6.11 10.94 5.45
CA GLY A 84 5.13 10.83 6.51
C GLY A 84 3.75 11.28 6.05
N TYR A 85 2.78 11.17 6.93
CA TYR A 85 1.41 11.59 6.65
C TYR A 85 0.74 12.16 7.90
N VAL A 86 -0.26 13.00 7.67
CA VAL A 86 -1.12 13.59 8.69
C VAL A 86 -2.45 12.84 8.68
N CYS A 87 -2.84 12.27 9.82
CA CYS A 87 -4.12 11.59 9.96
C CYS A 87 -5.18 12.50 10.58
N SER A 88 -6.43 12.33 10.14
CA SER A 88 -7.61 12.96 10.74
C SER A 88 -8.64 11.90 11.14
N ASP A 89 -9.20 12.06 12.34
CA ASP A 89 -10.24 11.15 12.85
C ASP A 89 -11.64 11.50 12.30
N GLN A 90 -11.77 12.62 11.55
CA GLN A 90 -13.06 13.20 11.14
C GLN A 90 -13.71 12.55 9.91
N ARG A 91 -13.00 11.70 9.15
CA ARG A 91 -13.46 11.21 7.83
C ARG A 91 -14.25 9.90 7.82
N LEU A 92 -14.50 9.30 8.98
CA LEU A 92 -15.28 8.06 9.07
C LEU A 92 -16.77 8.22 8.71
N VAL A 93 -17.29 9.44 8.71
CA VAL A 93 -18.73 9.69 8.80
C VAL A 93 -19.51 9.34 7.51
N HIS A 94 -18.84 9.06 6.37
CA HIS A 94 -19.53 9.02 5.07
C HIS A 94 -19.15 7.89 4.10
N ARG A 95 -18.31 6.92 4.48
CA ARG A 95 -17.95 5.84 3.53
C ARG A 95 -18.88 4.63 3.65
N ALA A 96 -19.60 4.33 2.58
CA ALA A 96 -20.32 3.08 2.42
C ALA A 96 -19.33 1.93 2.20
N GLY A 97 -19.65 0.74 2.73
CA GLY A 97 -18.88 -0.48 2.55
C GLY A 97 -18.30 -1.05 3.85
N LYS A 98 -17.96 -2.34 3.80
CA LYS A 98 -17.42 -3.09 4.94
C LYS A 98 -15.91 -2.92 5.11
N ILE A 99 -15.20 -2.59 4.03
CA ILE A 99 -13.74 -2.47 4.00
C ILE A 99 -13.37 -1.06 3.59
N ILE A 100 -12.58 -0.39 4.44
CA ILE A 100 -12.16 1.00 4.29
C ILE A 100 -10.63 1.03 4.15
N PRO A 101 -10.05 1.44 3.02
CA PRO A 101 -8.64 1.75 2.91
C PRO A 101 -8.12 2.64 4.04
N ALA A 102 -6.97 2.30 4.63
CA ALA A 102 -6.31 3.08 5.68
C ALA A 102 -5.97 4.51 5.22
N SER A 103 -5.77 4.71 3.92
CA SER A 103 -5.51 6.02 3.31
C SER A 103 -6.69 7.01 3.42
N ASP A 104 -7.89 6.54 3.73
CA ASP A 104 -9.03 7.44 3.97
C ASP A 104 -8.88 8.29 5.23
N PHE A 105 -8.09 7.78 6.18
CA PHE A 105 -7.74 8.50 7.39
C PHE A 105 -6.61 9.50 7.16
N VAL A 106 -5.97 9.47 5.97
CA VAL A 106 -4.90 10.38 5.60
C VAL A 106 -5.49 11.68 5.07
N GLU A 107 -5.08 12.75 5.71
CA GLU A 107 -5.49 14.11 5.40
C GLU A 107 -4.48 14.85 4.52
N GLY A 108 -3.20 14.53 4.70
CA GLY A 108 -2.10 15.13 3.99
C GLY A 108 -0.81 14.34 4.17
N LEU A 109 0.24 14.80 3.51
CA LEU A 109 1.56 14.21 3.51
C LEU A 109 2.56 15.15 4.18
N THR A 110 3.52 14.58 4.90
CA THR A 110 4.71 15.28 5.36
C THR A 110 5.81 15.11 4.31
N ILE A 111 6.33 16.24 3.83
CA ILE A 111 7.29 16.30 2.74
C ILE A 111 8.59 16.99 3.18
N ASN A 112 9.67 16.70 2.46
CA ASN A 112 10.92 17.42 2.52
C ASN A 112 11.18 18.05 1.16
N ASP A 113 11.48 19.35 1.17
CA ASP A 113 11.72 20.18 0.00
C ASP A 113 13.02 20.96 0.28
N ASP A 114 13.94 20.95 -0.67
CA ASP A 114 15.27 21.55 -0.54
C ASP A 114 15.25 23.09 -0.61
N ASN A 115 14.14 23.69 -1.08
CA ASN A 115 13.98 25.13 -1.20
C ASN A 115 13.34 25.79 0.03
N VAL A 116 12.84 25.00 0.98
CA VAL A 116 12.11 25.48 2.16
C VAL A 116 12.53 24.70 3.42
N SER A 117 11.97 25.06 4.57
CA SER A 117 12.26 24.33 5.81
C SER A 117 11.74 22.89 5.74
N PRO A 118 12.39 21.92 6.39
CA PRO A 118 11.94 20.53 6.37
C PRO A 118 10.55 20.36 7.03
N TYR A 119 9.92 19.20 6.83
CA TYR A 119 8.62 18.83 7.41
C TYR A 119 7.44 19.70 6.96
N GLN A 120 7.48 20.22 5.72
CA GLN A 120 6.31 20.87 5.13
C GLN A 120 5.17 19.87 4.95
N LYS A 121 3.95 20.38 4.81
CA LYS A 121 2.75 19.57 4.65
C LYS A 121 2.04 19.89 3.35
N ILE A 122 1.61 18.85 2.64
CA ILE A 122 0.68 18.97 1.51
C ILE A 122 -0.64 18.31 1.91
N PHE A 123 -1.75 19.02 1.84
CA PHE A 123 -3.05 18.49 2.25
C PHE A 123 -3.88 18.02 1.05
N ARG A 124 -4.84 17.12 1.28
CA ARG A 124 -5.78 16.66 0.24
C ARG A 124 -6.70 17.76 -0.25
N GLN A 125 -7.04 18.71 0.63
CA GLN A 125 -7.85 19.87 0.32
C GLN A 125 -7.04 21.12 0.66
N GLU A 126 -7.27 22.19 -0.09
CA GLU A 126 -6.69 23.49 0.20
C GLU A 126 -7.02 23.90 1.64
N ARG A 127 -5.99 24.14 2.44
CA ARG A 127 -6.10 24.76 3.76
C ARG A 127 -5.61 26.20 3.68
N GLU A 128 -5.82 27.02 4.71
CA GLU A 128 -5.22 28.35 4.70
C GLU A 128 -3.70 28.23 4.49
N PRO A 129 -3.10 29.11 3.66
CA PRO A 129 -1.76 28.91 3.15
C PRO A 129 -0.72 29.02 4.28
N GLU A 130 -0.13 27.89 4.65
CA GLU A 130 1.26 27.88 5.08
C GLU A 130 2.11 28.20 3.84
N CYS A 131 3.15 29.03 4.00
CA CYS A 131 3.91 29.74 2.97
C CYS A 131 4.69 28.86 1.96
N TRP A 132 4.04 27.90 1.29
CA TRP A 132 4.69 26.99 0.35
C TRP A 132 4.45 27.43 -1.11
N PRO A 133 5.52 27.72 -1.87
CA PRO A 133 5.41 28.40 -3.17
C PRO A 133 4.82 27.54 -4.29
N TYR A 134 4.62 26.24 -4.07
CA TYR A 134 4.14 25.28 -5.07
C TYR A 134 2.67 24.87 -4.88
N GLY A 135 1.94 25.56 -3.99
CA GLY A 135 0.55 25.28 -3.65
C GLY A 135 0.44 24.20 -2.58
N ASN A 136 -0.42 24.38 -1.59
CA ASN A 136 -0.50 23.55 -0.38
C ASN A 136 -1.44 22.33 -0.51
N CYS A 137 -1.83 21.96 -1.72
CA CYS A 137 -2.77 20.88 -1.96
C CYS A 137 -2.23 19.82 -2.94
N LEU A 138 -2.68 18.57 -2.76
CA LEU A 138 -2.27 17.43 -3.59
C LEU A 138 -2.75 17.53 -5.05
N GLU A 139 -3.56 18.53 -5.37
CA GLU A 139 -4.00 18.81 -6.73
C GLU A 139 -2.88 19.31 -7.64
N SER A 140 -1.78 19.82 -7.06
CA SER A 140 -0.59 20.26 -7.81
C SER A 140 0.40 19.12 -8.07
N VAL A 141 0.11 17.89 -7.65
CA VAL A 141 1.00 16.75 -7.89
C VAL A 141 0.83 16.24 -9.32
N ASP A 142 1.92 16.29 -10.09
CA ASP A 142 1.95 15.78 -11.47
C ASP A 142 2.17 14.25 -11.51
N GLY A 143 2.77 13.68 -10.47
CA GLY A 143 3.04 12.25 -10.36
C GLY A 143 3.96 11.94 -9.20
N PHE A 144 4.36 10.67 -9.05
CA PHE A 144 5.36 10.27 -8.07
C PHE A 144 6.17 9.07 -8.54
N ILE A 145 7.30 8.84 -7.87
CA ILE A 145 8.17 7.67 -8.03
C ILE A 145 8.37 7.04 -6.67
N ALA A 146 8.07 5.74 -6.56
CA ALA A 146 8.39 4.95 -5.39
C ALA A 146 9.73 4.21 -5.58
N PRO A 147 10.68 4.33 -4.64
CA PRO A 147 11.95 3.61 -4.70
C PRO A 147 11.75 2.15 -4.25
N LEU A 148 11.26 1.32 -5.16
CA LEU A 148 11.10 -0.10 -4.87
C LEU A 148 12.45 -0.83 -4.86
N PRO A 149 12.61 -1.84 -3.96
CA PRO A 149 13.74 -2.75 -4.05
C PRO A 149 13.72 -3.54 -5.37
N GLU A 150 14.89 -3.79 -5.96
CA GLU A 150 15.09 -4.45 -7.27
C GLU A 150 14.28 -5.75 -7.47
N LYS A 151 14.00 -6.48 -6.39
CA LYS A 151 13.34 -7.80 -6.42
C LYS A 151 11.83 -7.72 -6.17
N VAL A 152 11.25 -6.53 -6.01
CA VAL A 152 9.81 -6.37 -5.94
C VAL A 152 9.28 -6.22 -7.35
N PHE A 153 8.61 -7.25 -7.85
CA PHE A 153 8.04 -7.28 -9.20
C PHE A 153 6.53 -7.06 -9.20
N LEU A 154 5.87 -7.32 -8.07
CA LEU A 154 4.45 -7.07 -7.89
C LEU A 154 4.25 -5.63 -7.42
N SER A 155 3.58 -4.82 -8.22
CA SER A 155 3.28 -3.43 -7.86
C SER A 155 2.20 -3.32 -6.80
N VAL A 156 2.06 -2.15 -6.17
CA VAL A 156 1.01 -1.91 -5.16
C VAL A 156 -0.40 -2.15 -5.72
N ASP A 157 -0.68 -1.68 -6.94
CA ASP A 157 -1.97 -1.88 -7.61
C ASP A 157 -2.23 -3.36 -7.91
N GLN A 158 -1.20 -4.10 -8.34
CA GLN A 158 -1.30 -5.54 -8.55
C GLN A 158 -1.52 -6.29 -7.24
N ALA A 159 -0.84 -5.89 -6.16
CA ALA A 159 -1.02 -6.45 -4.84
C ALA A 159 -2.45 -6.17 -4.29
N GLU A 160 -2.99 -4.96 -4.47
CA GLU A 160 -4.38 -4.64 -4.09
C GLU A 160 -5.39 -5.50 -4.84
N ARG A 161 -5.25 -5.61 -6.17
CA ARG A 161 -6.12 -6.46 -6.99
C ARG A 161 -6.02 -7.94 -6.62
N ALA A 162 -4.80 -8.43 -6.37
CA ALA A 162 -4.60 -9.80 -5.93
C ALA A 162 -5.30 -10.04 -4.59
N THR A 163 -5.13 -9.14 -3.62
CA THR A 163 -5.81 -9.20 -2.33
C THR A 163 -7.33 -9.25 -2.49
N GLU A 164 -7.92 -8.42 -3.35
CA GLU A 164 -9.38 -8.42 -3.61
C GLU A 164 -9.86 -9.76 -4.18
N VAL A 165 -9.14 -10.30 -5.17
CA VAL A 165 -9.44 -11.63 -5.74
C VAL A 165 -9.31 -12.74 -4.69
N ILE A 166 -8.28 -12.69 -3.86
CA ILE A 166 -8.04 -13.65 -2.78
C ILE A 166 -9.16 -13.59 -1.74
N MET A 167 -9.56 -12.39 -1.35
CA MET A 167 -10.69 -12.17 -0.45
C MET A 167 -11.96 -12.81 -1.01
N ALA A 168 -12.34 -12.46 -2.24
CA ALA A 168 -13.54 -12.99 -2.89
C ALA A 168 -13.54 -14.53 -3.04
N ARG A 169 -12.35 -15.14 -3.19
CA ARG A 169 -12.21 -16.60 -3.35
C ARG A 169 -12.15 -17.37 -2.05
N HIS A 170 -11.54 -16.81 -1.02
CA HIS A 170 -11.12 -17.58 0.16
C HIS A 170 -11.77 -17.14 1.47
N ILE A 171 -12.40 -15.97 1.49
CA ILE A 171 -13.03 -15.39 2.66
C ILE A 171 -14.53 -15.27 2.40
N ASP A 172 -15.32 -15.92 3.26
CA ASP A 172 -16.77 -15.70 3.28
C ASP A 172 -17.07 -14.37 3.97
N GLU A 173 -17.67 -13.40 3.28
CA GLU A 173 -17.98 -12.10 3.86
C GLU A 173 -18.87 -12.20 5.10
N ALA A 174 -19.75 -13.21 5.18
CA ALA A 174 -20.60 -13.43 6.35
C ALA A 174 -19.76 -13.75 7.61
N SER A 175 -18.60 -14.40 7.43
CA SER A 175 -17.69 -14.76 8.52
C SER A 175 -16.95 -13.57 9.13
N LEU A 176 -16.94 -12.42 8.46
CA LEU A 176 -16.30 -11.19 8.96
C LEU A 176 -17.18 -10.41 9.96
N GLY A 177 -18.41 -10.87 10.22
CA GLY A 177 -19.39 -10.21 11.10
C GLY A 177 -19.83 -8.84 10.60
N ASP A 178 -20.51 -8.03 11.42
CA ASP A 178 -21.05 -6.73 10.97
C ASP A 178 -20.06 -5.56 11.12
N SER A 179 -18.83 -5.83 11.58
CA SER A 179 -17.84 -4.78 11.83
C SER A 179 -17.24 -4.27 10.52
N GLN A 180 -17.12 -2.95 10.40
CA GLN A 180 -16.28 -2.33 9.38
C GLN A 180 -14.80 -2.56 9.70
N LEU A 181 -14.03 -2.86 8.66
CA LEU A 181 -12.60 -3.15 8.72
C LEU A 181 -11.81 -2.10 7.96
N VAL A 182 -10.70 -1.67 8.55
CA VAL A 182 -9.69 -0.85 7.89
C VAL A 182 -8.67 -1.76 7.22
N ARG A 183 -8.50 -1.60 5.90
CA ARG A 183 -7.50 -2.30 5.08
C ARG A 183 -6.21 -1.49 5.06
N ARG A 184 -5.14 -2.01 5.64
CA ARG A 184 -3.79 -1.43 5.58
C ARG A 184 -2.89 -2.37 4.79
N MET A 185 -2.17 -1.85 3.80
CA MET A 185 -1.22 -2.60 3.00
C MET A 185 0.16 -1.98 3.10
N PHE A 186 1.21 -2.81 3.16
CA PHE A 186 2.60 -2.37 3.12
C PHE A 186 3.51 -3.49 2.59
N CYS A 187 4.65 -3.09 2.05
CA CYS A 187 5.74 -3.98 1.66
C CYS A 187 6.78 -4.05 2.77
N THR A 188 7.32 -5.24 3.04
CA THR A 188 8.40 -5.43 4.02
C THR A 188 9.29 -6.59 3.62
N SER A 189 10.49 -6.66 4.20
CA SER A 189 11.35 -7.83 4.02
C SER A 189 10.85 -9.00 4.86
N SER A 190 11.02 -10.22 4.37
CA SER A 190 10.68 -11.42 5.15
C SER A 190 11.48 -11.51 6.46
N LYS A 191 12.70 -10.97 6.50
CA LYS A 191 13.50 -10.86 7.72
C LYS A 191 12.78 -10.02 8.79
N ASN A 192 12.37 -8.79 8.44
CA ASN A 192 11.69 -7.90 9.38
C ASN A 192 10.32 -8.45 9.77
N TYR A 193 9.60 -9.00 8.80
CA TYR A 193 8.32 -9.67 9.03
C TYR A 193 8.42 -10.82 10.05
N LYS A 194 9.38 -11.73 9.84
CA LYS A 194 9.62 -12.85 10.76
C LYS A 194 10.09 -12.40 12.14
N LEU A 195 10.94 -11.38 12.21
CA LEU A 195 11.38 -10.83 13.49
C LEU A 195 10.19 -10.32 14.30
N PHE A 196 9.28 -9.59 13.65
CA PHE A 196 8.05 -9.09 14.28
C PHE A 196 7.13 -10.23 14.72
N ARG A 197 6.78 -11.13 13.79
CA ARG A 197 5.88 -12.27 14.07
C ARG A 197 6.48 -13.26 15.05
N GLY A 198 7.79 -13.42 15.10
CA GLY A 198 8.49 -14.29 16.07
C GLY A 198 8.31 -13.86 17.53
N SER A 199 7.87 -12.62 17.77
CA SER A 199 7.50 -12.14 19.11
C SER A 199 6.05 -12.47 19.52
N GLU A 200 5.26 -13.06 18.62
CA GLU A 200 3.88 -13.46 18.87
C GLU A 200 3.80 -14.96 19.19
N GLU A 201 2.84 -15.33 20.03
CA GLU A 201 2.56 -16.73 20.33
C GLU A 201 1.53 -17.30 19.35
N GLY A 202 1.51 -18.63 19.19
CA GLY A 202 0.53 -19.34 18.38
C GLY A 202 1.14 -20.31 17.38
N GLU A 203 0.42 -21.38 17.09
CA GLU A 203 0.86 -22.42 16.17
C GLU A 203 1.06 -21.90 14.75
N VAL A 204 0.08 -21.15 14.23
CA VAL A 204 0.15 -20.51 12.90
C VAL A 204 1.36 -19.60 12.78
N THR A 205 1.65 -18.82 13.82
CA THR A 205 2.81 -17.93 13.88
C THR A 205 4.12 -18.72 13.80
N ARG A 206 4.25 -19.80 14.60
CA ARG A 206 5.42 -20.68 14.56
C ARG A 206 5.62 -21.31 13.18
N THR A 207 4.52 -21.75 12.54
CA THR A 207 4.56 -22.24 11.17
C THR A 207 5.11 -21.18 10.24
N VAL A 208 4.52 -19.97 10.21
CA VAL A 208 4.95 -18.87 9.33
C VAL A 208 6.42 -18.50 9.53
N VAL A 209 6.88 -18.37 10.77
CA VAL A 209 8.28 -17.99 11.08
C VAL A 209 9.26 -19.08 10.64
N GLY A 210 8.85 -20.35 10.73
CA GLY A 210 9.64 -21.51 10.29
C GLY A 210 9.77 -21.68 8.78
N GLN A 211 8.85 -21.13 7.97
CA GLN A 211 8.87 -21.35 6.53
C GLN A 211 9.92 -20.54 5.78
N PRO A 212 10.56 -21.07 4.72
CA PRO A 212 11.31 -20.22 3.80
C PRO A 212 10.36 -19.22 3.12
N LEU A 213 10.73 -17.94 3.12
CA LEU A 213 9.92 -16.86 2.55
C LEU A 213 10.72 -16.14 1.45
N PRO A 214 10.05 -15.60 0.42
CA PRO A 214 10.70 -14.70 -0.53
C PRO A 214 11.28 -13.47 0.18
N HIS A 215 12.19 -12.75 -0.48
CA HIS A 215 12.90 -11.67 0.19
C HIS A 215 11.98 -10.51 0.61
N PHE A 216 10.97 -10.20 -0.21
CA PHE A 216 9.98 -9.17 0.04
C PHE A 216 8.56 -9.72 0.01
N LEU A 217 7.69 -9.10 0.80
CA LEU A 217 6.31 -9.50 1.03
C LEU A 217 5.41 -8.28 0.92
N TRP A 218 4.27 -8.42 0.27
CA TRP A 218 3.14 -7.51 0.46
C TRP A 218 2.24 -8.07 1.56
N VAL A 219 2.02 -7.30 2.61
CA VAL A 219 1.17 -7.68 3.74
C VAL A 219 -0.05 -6.77 3.74
N THR A 220 -1.24 -7.37 3.72
CA THR A 220 -2.50 -6.67 3.94
C THR A 220 -3.08 -7.06 5.29
N GLU A 221 -3.23 -6.09 6.17
CA GLU A 221 -3.88 -6.23 7.47
C GLU A 221 -5.29 -5.65 7.44
N PHE A 222 -6.21 -6.33 8.10
CA PHE A 222 -7.58 -5.87 8.31
C PHE A 222 -7.81 -5.67 9.81
N ILE A 223 -8.14 -4.43 10.17
CA ILE A 223 -8.22 -3.96 11.56
C ILE A 223 -9.62 -3.42 11.79
N PRO A 224 -10.37 -3.86 12.82
CA PRO A 224 -11.67 -3.25 13.12
C PRO A 224 -11.56 -1.74 13.28
N VAL A 225 -12.50 -0.97 12.71
CA VAL A 225 -12.47 0.52 12.80
C VAL A 225 -12.34 1.00 14.26
N THR A 226 -13.03 0.32 15.19
CA THR A 226 -12.97 0.61 16.63
C THR A 226 -11.56 0.47 17.23
N GLN A 227 -10.74 -0.43 16.69
CA GLN A 227 -9.34 -0.62 17.07
C GLN A 227 -8.41 0.34 16.33
N TRP A 228 -8.73 0.69 15.08
CA TRP A 228 -7.95 1.63 14.28
C TRP A 228 -7.89 3.02 14.89
N GLN A 229 -9.02 3.50 15.43
CA GLN A 229 -9.13 4.81 16.08
C GLN A 229 -8.47 4.87 17.47
N ASN A 230 -8.23 3.71 18.10
CA ASN A 230 -7.64 3.65 19.42
C ASN A 230 -6.12 3.83 19.36
N ARG A 231 -5.65 5.07 19.51
CA ARG A 231 -4.22 5.41 19.43
C ARG A 231 -3.41 4.88 20.62
N ASP A 232 -4.04 4.71 21.78
CA ASP A 232 -3.36 4.36 23.04
C ASP A 232 -3.11 2.86 23.21
N LYS A 233 -3.83 2.03 22.46
CA LYS A 233 -3.70 0.56 22.51
C LYS A 233 -3.04 0.04 21.25
N GLY A 234 -2.29 -1.06 21.37
CA GLY A 234 -1.78 -1.78 20.21
C GLY A 234 -2.91 -2.09 19.22
N LYS A 235 -2.72 -1.77 17.93
CA LYS A 235 -3.70 -2.13 16.90
C LYS A 235 -3.75 -3.64 16.76
N VAL A 236 -4.96 -4.18 16.75
CA VAL A 236 -5.21 -5.62 16.65
C VAL A 236 -5.73 -5.95 15.25
N VAL A 237 -5.07 -6.91 14.61
CA VAL A 237 -5.38 -7.41 13.27
C VAL A 237 -6.26 -8.64 13.41
N CYS A 238 -7.43 -8.59 12.78
CA CYS A 238 -8.37 -9.71 12.76
C CYS A 238 -8.18 -10.62 11.55
N MET A 239 -7.63 -10.08 10.45
CA MET A 239 -7.31 -10.84 9.25
C MET A 239 -6.04 -10.29 8.60
N GLU A 240 -5.23 -11.19 8.05
CA GLU A 240 -3.98 -10.89 7.35
C GLU A 240 -3.94 -11.70 6.05
N ILE A 241 -3.54 -11.06 4.95
CA ILE A 241 -3.25 -11.70 3.67
C ILE A 241 -1.81 -11.33 3.31
N VAL A 242 -0.98 -12.33 3.03
CA VAL A 242 0.43 -12.10 2.67
C VAL A 242 0.72 -12.65 1.29
N LEU A 243 1.29 -11.80 0.44
CA LEU A 243 1.63 -12.08 -0.94
C LEU A 243 3.15 -12.10 -1.13
N ASP A 244 3.60 -12.92 -2.07
CA ASP A 244 4.95 -12.90 -2.60
C ASP A 244 5.15 -11.65 -3.47
N ALA A 245 5.93 -10.69 -2.98
CA ALA A 245 6.21 -9.47 -3.73
C ALA A 245 7.14 -9.70 -4.94
N THR A 246 7.77 -10.87 -5.01
CA THR A 246 8.61 -11.32 -6.14
C THR A 246 7.80 -12.10 -7.18
N ALA A 247 6.48 -12.25 -7.00
CA ALA A 247 5.62 -12.88 -7.98
C ALA A 247 5.57 -12.04 -9.27
N GLY A 248 5.67 -12.72 -10.42
CA GLY A 248 5.53 -12.06 -11.72
C GLY A 248 4.08 -11.66 -12.02
N MET A 249 3.89 -10.68 -12.91
CA MET A 249 2.57 -10.13 -13.25
C MET A 249 1.52 -11.15 -13.73
N LYS A 250 1.95 -12.32 -14.21
CA LYS A 250 1.05 -13.38 -14.71
C LYS A 250 0.65 -14.38 -13.62
N ASP A 251 1.16 -14.22 -12.41
CA ASP A 251 0.82 -15.10 -11.29
C ASP A 251 -0.60 -14.84 -10.80
N THR A 252 -1.49 -15.79 -11.05
CA THR A 252 -2.90 -15.69 -10.66
C THR A 252 -3.13 -16.01 -9.18
N ASN A 253 -2.10 -16.45 -8.45
CA ASN A 253 -2.21 -16.85 -7.06
C ASN A 253 -0.96 -16.54 -6.22
N PRO A 254 -0.60 -15.24 -6.05
CA PRO A 254 0.65 -14.84 -5.40
C PRO A 254 0.61 -14.93 -3.87
N PHE A 255 -0.50 -15.35 -3.25
CA PHE A 255 -0.56 -15.44 -1.78
C PHE A 255 0.29 -16.58 -1.25
N LEU A 256 0.93 -16.31 -0.12
CA LEU A 256 1.68 -17.27 0.68
C LEU A 256 0.78 -17.86 1.76
N TRP A 257 0.09 -16.99 2.52
CA TRP A 257 -0.95 -17.42 3.45
C TRP A 257 -2.04 -16.36 3.65
N ILE A 258 -3.12 -16.84 4.23
CA ILE A 258 -4.26 -16.06 4.69
C ILE A 258 -4.49 -16.46 6.14
N ARG A 259 -4.60 -15.50 7.03
CA ARG A 259 -5.03 -15.68 8.41
C ARG A 259 -6.33 -14.93 8.61
N ALA A 260 -7.37 -15.60 9.08
CA ALA A 260 -8.66 -15.01 9.39
C ALA A 260 -9.17 -15.53 10.75
N PRO A 261 -10.22 -14.94 11.34
CA PRO A 261 -10.71 -15.35 12.66
C PRO A 261 -11.13 -16.83 12.73
N PHE A 262 -11.55 -17.41 11.61
CA PHE A 262 -12.03 -18.78 11.48
C PHE A 262 -10.94 -19.78 11.05
N GLY A 263 -9.70 -19.34 10.85
CA GLY A 263 -8.63 -20.24 10.45
C GLY A 263 -7.50 -19.61 9.64
N ALA A 264 -6.54 -20.44 9.23
CA ALA A 264 -5.45 -20.06 8.35
C ALA A 264 -5.40 -20.95 7.12
N LYS A 265 -5.03 -20.38 5.98
CA LYS A 265 -4.78 -21.10 4.71
C LYS A 265 -3.37 -20.81 4.25
N PHE A 266 -2.65 -21.85 3.86
CA PHE A 266 -1.27 -21.79 3.41
C PHE A 266 -1.15 -22.32 1.99
N ASN A 267 -0.54 -21.55 1.10
CA ASN A 267 -0.27 -21.96 -0.27
C ASN A 267 1.03 -22.77 -0.32
N MET A 268 0.94 -24.09 -0.13
CA MET A 268 2.11 -24.96 -0.09
C MET A 268 2.81 -25.06 -1.44
N GLN A 269 2.11 -24.77 -2.54
CA GLN A 269 2.71 -24.74 -3.87
C GLN A 269 3.75 -23.63 -3.95
N ARG A 270 3.44 -22.47 -3.38
CA ARG A 270 4.38 -21.34 -3.31
C ARG A 270 5.49 -21.57 -2.30
N MET A 271 5.17 -22.15 -1.14
CA MET A 271 6.17 -22.30 -0.06
C MET A 271 7.12 -23.49 -0.26
N HIS A 272 6.66 -24.57 -0.90
CA HIS A 272 7.40 -25.83 -1.01
C HIS A 272 7.34 -26.49 -2.39
N GLY A 273 6.62 -25.92 -3.36
CA GLY A 273 6.37 -26.58 -4.65
C GLY A 273 5.38 -27.74 -4.57
N SER A 274 4.74 -27.99 -3.42
CA SER A 274 3.72 -29.03 -3.27
C SER A 274 2.35 -28.50 -3.67
N GLY A 275 1.66 -29.14 -4.60
CA GLY A 275 0.41 -28.62 -5.21
C GLY A 275 -0.84 -28.59 -4.30
N SER A 276 -0.73 -28.28 -3.00
CA SER A 276 -1.86 -28.25 -2.07
C SER A 276 -1.98 -26.93 -1.31
N VAL A 277 -3.21 -26.61 -0.89
CA VAL A 277 -3.49 -25.56 0.10
C VAL A 277 -3.76 -26.24 1.42
N GLN A 278 -2.98 -25.95 2.44
CA GLN A 278 -3.20 -26.48 3.80
C GLN A 278 -4.09 -25.51 4.57
N SER A 279 -5.17 -26.03 5.16
CA SER A 279 -6.12 -25.23 5.96
C SER A 279 -6.09 -25.65 7.43
N TYR A 280 -6.11 -24.67 8.33
CA TYR A 280 -6.25 -24.82 9.77
C TYR A 280 -7.62 -24.25 10.15
N GLY A 281 -8.55 -25.09 10.61
CA GLY A 281 -9.95 -24.72 10.85
C GLY A 281 -10.27 -24.31 12.29
N THR A 282 -9.27 -23.97 13.10
CA THR A 282 -9.48 -23.51 14.48
C THR A 282 -9.64 -21.99 14.50
N ALA A 283 -10.50 -21.51 15.40
CA ALA A 283 -10.60 -20.08 15.66
C ALA A 283 -9.22 -19.53 16.05
N LEU A 284 -8.81 -18.44 15.41
CA LEU A 284 -7.51 -17.85 15.61
C LEU A 284 -7.62 -16.57 16.42
N GLU A 285 -6.79 -16.48 17.45
CA GLU A 285 -6.67 -15.26 18.23
C GLU A 285 -6.24 -14.08 17.33
N PRO A 286 -6.71 -12.86 17.58
CA PRO A 286 -6.21 -11.69 16.89
C PRO A 286 -4.71 -11.49 17.13
N ILE A 287 -4.01 -10.88 16.17
CA ILE A 287 -2.56 -10.62 16.25
C ILE A 287 -2.28 -9.12 16.31
N ARG A 288 -1.06 -8.73 16.67
CA ARG A 288 -0.66 -7.32 16.68
C ARG A 288 -0.43 -6.84 15.25
N SER A 289 -0.82 -5.61 14.96
CA SER A 289 -0.50 -4.97 13.68
C SER A 289 1.01 -4.75 13.57
N PHE A 290 1.54 -5.06 12.39
CA PHE A 290 2.94 -4.88 12.08
C PHE A 290 3.32 -3.42 12.22
N ARG A 291 4.14 -3.15 13.24
CA ARG A 291 4.89 -1.92 13.38
C ARG A 291 6.24 -2.26 12.79
N GLY A 292 6.65 -1.61 11.70
CA GLY A 292 8.03 -1.75 11.22
C GLY A 292 9.04 -1.41 12.33
N ASN A 293 10.33 -1.29 12.01
CA ASN A 293 11.32 -0.77 12.96
C ASN A 293 11.12 0.74 13.25
N HIS A 294 9.88 1.20 13.42
CA HIS A 294 9.57 2.47 14.03
C HIS A 294 10.05 2.40 15.48
N VAL A 295 11.25 2.93 15.68
CA VAL A 295 11.62 3.56 16.93
C VAL A 295 10.47 4.52 17.26
N PRO A 296 9.85 4.44 18.44
CA PRO A 296 8.87 5.45 18.84
C PRO A 296 9.59 6.80 18.80
N PHE A 297 9.17 7.68 17.90
CA PHE A 297 9.50 9.10 17.96
C PHE A 297 8.58 9.79 18.96
#